data_AF-A0A925RI53-F1
#
_entry.id   AF-A0A925RI53-F1
#
_cell.length_a   1.000
_cell.length_b   1.000
_cell.length_c   1.000
_cell.angle_alpha   90.00
_cell.angle_beta   90.00
_cell.angle_gamma   90.00
#
_symmetry.space_group_name_H-M   'P 1'
#
loop_
_entity.id
_entity.type
_entity.pdbx_description
1 polymer ?
#
loop_
_entity_poly.entity_id
_entity_poly.type
_entity_poly.pdbx_seq_one_letter_code
_entity_poly.pdbx_strand_id
1 'polypeptide(L)'
;MTQQRSQLKLLLLQIRDDAVTCQEELDEFIRYSQLDAKQFAVLNTFETPTFEATCIEGYDALLVGGSSDASVTQPEQYPFVDDAECLLVYCWQKSIPVFASCFGFQAAVEALGGRVIV
;
A
#
# COMPACT_ATOMS: atom_id res chain seq x y z
N MET A 1 12.69 -2.42 23.25
CA MET A 1 12.74 -3.87 22.96
C MET A 1 12.62 -4.03 21.45
N THR A 2 13.52 -4.76 20.81
CA THR A 2 13.44 -5.00 19.36
C THR A 2 12.35 -6.04 19.11
N GLN A 3 11.35 -5.73 18.28
CA GLN A 3 10.33 -6.71 17.91
C GLN A 3 10.96 -7.93 17.22
N GLN A 4 10.41 -9.12 17.46
CA GLN A 4 10.80 -10.32 16.72
C GLN A 4 10.12 -10.33 15.35
N ARG A 5 10.80 -10.85 14.32
CA ARG A 5 10.25 -10.94 12.96
C ARG A 5 8.88 -11.64 12.90
N SER A 6 8.66 -12.66 13.73
CA SER A 6 7.40 -13.41 13.81
C SER A 6 6.23 -12.62 14.40
N GLN A 7 6.49 -11.45 14.99
CA GLN A 7 5.48 -10.57 15.59
C GLN A 7 5.04 -9.46 14.65
N LEU A 8 5.79 -9.23 13.56
CA LEU A 8 5.50 -8.17 12.61
C LEU A 8 4.11 -8.35 11.99
N LYS A 9 3.41 -7.25 11.79
CA LYS A 9 2.16 -7.15 11.06
C LYS A 9 2.29 -6.12 9.96
N LEU A 10 1.99 -6.51 8.73
CA LEU A 10 2.13 -5.64 7.56
C LEU A 10 0.76 -5.45 6.94
N LEU A 11 0.48 -4.23 6.51
CA LEU A 11 -0.66 -3.93 5.66
C LEU A 11 -0.17 -3.86 4.21
N LEU A 12 -0.79 -4.60 3.31
CA LEU A 12 -0.60 -4.49 1.86
C LEU A 12 -1.79 -3.73 1.26
N LEU A 13 -1.52 -2.51 0.75
CA LEU A 13 -2.44 -1.76 -0.09
C LEU A 13 -2.32 -2.27 -1.53
N GLN A 14 -3.32 -3.02 -1.99
CA GLN A 14 -3.37 -3.58 -3.35
C GLN A 14 -4.23 -2.71 -4.26
N ILE A 15 -3.75 -2.51 -5.48
CA ILE A 15 -4.39 -1.62 -6.48
C ILE A 15 -4.63 -2.44 -7.75
N ARG A 16 -5.41 -3.51 -7.60
CA ARG A 16 -5.71 -4.52 -8.63
C ARG A 16 -7.14 -5.02 -8.50
N ASP A 17 -7.77 -5.36 -9.62
CA ASP A 17 -9.13 -5.92 -9.68
C ASP A 17 -9.17 -7.41 -10.07
N ASP A 18 -8.08 -7.94 -10.62
CA ASP A 18 -7.92 -9.36 -10.95
C ASP A 18 -7.45 -10.19 -9.75
N ALA A 19 -8.25 -11.19 -9.36
CA ALA A 19 -8.00 -12.03 -8.20
C ALA A 19 -6.72 -12.87 -8.29
N VAL A 20 -6.33 -13.34 -9.48
CA VAL A 20 -5.13 -14.16 -9.67
C VAL A 20 -3.90 -13.30 -9.40
N THR A 21 -3.86 -12.12 -10.00
CA THR A 21 -2.76 -11.16 -9.87
C THR A 21 -2.68 -10.60 -8.44
N CYS A 22 -3.82 -10.40 -7.77
CA CYS A 22 -3.85 -10.05 -6.34
C CYS A 22 -3.16 -11.11 -5.49
N GLN A 23 -3.45 -12.39 -5.74
CA GLN A 23 -2.83 -13.48 -5.00
C GLN A 23 -1.34 -13.61 -5.32
N GLU A 24 -0.95 -13.50 -6.59
CA GLU A 24 0.46 -13.55 -7.01
C GLU A 24 1.29 -12.44 -6.34
N GLU A 25 0.78 -11.22 -6.27
CA GLU A 25 1.48 -10.10 -5.60
C GLU A 25 1.66 -10.37 -4.09
N LEU A 26 0.62 -10.87 -3.41
CA LEU A 26 0.72 -11.25 -2.01
C LEU A 26 1.74 -12.38 -1.81
N ASP A 27 1.72 -13.41 -2.66
CA ASP A 27 2.64 -14.54 -2.60
C ASP A 27 4.10 -14.09 -2.79
N GLU A 28 4.35 -13.12 -3.68
CA GLU A 28 5.68 -12.53 -3.85
C GLU A 28 6.15 -11.79 -2.59
N PHE A 29 5.28 -10.98 -1.97
CA PHE A 29 5.64 -10.31 -0.71
C PHE A 29 5.91 -11.31 0.40
N ILE A 30 5.09 -12.35 0.57
CA ILE A 30 5.32 -13.44 1.52
C ILE A 30 6.68 -14.10 1.26
N ARG A 31 6.94 -14.48 0.00
CA ARG A 31 8.17 -15.17 -0.40
C ARG A 31 9.42 -14.35 -0.14
N TYR A 32 9.45 -13.09 -0.57
CA TYR A 32 10.66 -12.25 -0.49
C TYR A 32 10.87 -11.61 0.89
N SER A 33 9.81 -11.35 1.65
CA SER A 33 9.93 -10.88 3.04
C SER A 33 10.29 -11.99 4.03
N GLN A 34 10.07 -13.26 3.65
CA GLN A 34 10.22 -14.43 4.54
C GLN A 34 9.33 -14.34 5.79
N LEU A 35 8.13 -13.79 5.62
CA LEU A 35 7.10 -13.70 6.65
C LEU A 35 6.01 -14.74 6.39
N ASP A 36 5.24 -15.05 7.43
CA ASP A 36 4.08 -15.94 7.33
C ASP A 36 2.89 -15.17 6.74
N ALA A 37 2.06 -15.82 5.92
CA ALA A 37 0.86 -15.23 5.32
C ALA A 37 -0.06 -14.53 6.37
N LYS A 38 -0.15 -15.07 7.58
CA LYS A 38 -0.98 -14.50 8.67
C LYS A 38 -0.46 -13.16 9.20
N GLN A 39 0.76 -12.77 8.84
CA GLN A 39 1.37 -11.49 9.21
C GLN A 39 0.94 -10.36 8.26
N PHE A 40 0.23 -10.68 7.18
CA PHE A 40 -0.27 -9.71 6.22
C PHE A 40 -1.77 -9.51 6.39
N ALA A 41 -2.20 -8.26 6.35
CA ALA A 41 -3.56 -7.88 5.98
C ALA A 41 -3.52 -7.25 4.60
N VAL A 42 -4.60 -7.41 3.85
CA VAL A 42 -4.77 -6.82 2.51
C VAL A 42 -5.89 -5.80 2.57
N LEU A 43 -5.62 -4.61 2.03
CA LEU A 43 -6.62 -3.60 1.71
C LEU A 43 -6.59 -3.41 0.19
N ASN A 44 -7.57 -3.96 -0.51
CA ASN A 44 -7.71 -3.79 -1.95
C ASN A 44 -8.54 -2.54 -2.26
N THR A 45 -7.99 -1.60 -3.02
CA THR A 45 -8.63 -0.32 -3.33
C THR A 45 -9.76 -0.40 -4.35
N PHE A 46 -9.85 -1.47 -5.15
CA PHE A 46 -10.99 -1.68 -6.05
C PHE A 46 -12.19 -2.26 -5.31
N GLU A 47 -11.97 -3.03 -4.25
CA GLU A 47 -13.03 -3.55 -3.37
C GLU A 47 -13.43 -2.53 -2.29
N THR A 48 -12.46 -1.78 -1.77
CA THR A 48 -12.63 -0.74 -0.75
C THR A 48 -12.03 0.57 -1.26
N PRO A 49 -12.74 1.32 -2.12
CA PRO A 49 -12.22 2.54 -2.76
C PRO A 49 -12.19 3.75 -1.85
N THR A 50 -12.72 3.62 -0.63
CA THR A 50 -12.70 4.68 0.38
C THR A 50 -12.22 4.10 1.71
N PHE A 51 -11.20 4.72 2.28
CA PHE A 51 -10.61 4.30 3.55
C PHE A 51 -9.91 5.48 4.25
N GLU A 52 -9.89 5.44 5.58
CA GLU A 52 -9.14 6.44 6.35
C GLU A 52 -7.68 6.05 6.49
N ALA A 53 -6.79 7.05 6.54
CA ALA A 53 -5.35 6.85 6.75
C ALA A 53 -5.02 6.12 8.07
N THR A 54 -5.93 6.15 9.05
CA THR A 54 -5.82 5.44 10.34
C THR A 54 -5.92 3.91 10.19
N CYS A 55 -6.26 3.37 9.01
CA CYS A 55 -6.31 1.93 8.76
C CYS A 55 -4.97 1.21 8.99
N ILE A 56 -3.84 1.94 8.96
CA ILE A 56 -2.50 1.42 9.25
C ILE A 56 -2.22 1.26 10.76
N GLU A 57 -3.07 1.77 11.63
CA GLU A 57 -2.86 1.67 13.08
C GLU A 57 -2.87 0.21 13.54
N GLY A 58 -1.81 -0.19 14.25
CA GLY A 58 -1.61 -1.57 14.69
C GLY A 58 -0.80 -2.45 13.74
N TYR A 59 -0.39 -1.92 12.59
CA TYR A 59 0.61 -2.53 11.70
C TYR A 59 1.98 -1.88 11.88
N ASP A 60 3.03 -2.64 11.59
CA ASP A 60 4.43 -2.24 11.73
C ASP A 60 4.99 -1.62 10.45
N ALA A 61 4.39 -1.91 9.28
CA ALA A 61 4.78 -1.35 8.00
C ALA A 61 3.64 -1.38 6.98
N LEU A 62 3.71 -0.49 5.99
CA LEU A 62 2.86 -0.46 4.82
C LEU A 62 3.63 -0.96 3.59
N LEU A 63 3.00 -1.84 2.83
CA LEU A 63 3.42 -2.22 1.48
C LEU A 63 2.39 -1.64 0.52
N VAL A 64 2.85 -0.97 -0.53
CA VAL A 64 1.96 -0.47 -1.60
C VAL A 64 2.33 -1.17 -2.90
N GLY A 65 1.40 -2.00 -3.36
CA GLY A 65 1.50 -2.72 -4.61
C GLY A 65 1.44 -1.80 -5.83
N GLY A 66 1.69 -2.38 -6.99
CA GLY A 66 1.53 -1.70 -8.27
C GLY A 66 0.08 -1.75 -8.77
N SER A 67 -0.23 -0.91 -9.75
CA SER A 67 -1.46 -1.02 -10.53
C SER A 67 -1.18 -1.50 -11.95
N SER A 68 -2.14 -2.19 -12.57
CA SER A 68 -2.14 -2.49 -14.01
C SER A 68 -2.62 -1.29 -14.82
N ASP A 69 -3.80 -0.76 -14.48
CA ASP A 69 -4.51 0.22 -15.30
C ASP A 69 -4.80 1.55 -14.60
N ALA A 70 -4.65 1.63 -13.28
CA ALA A 70 -4.89 2.88 -12.55
C ALA A 70 -3.71 3.84 -12.71
N SER A 71 -4.03 5.13 -12.87
CA SER A 71 -3.06 6.21 -12.93
C SER A 71 -3.23 7.15 -11.74
N VAL A 72 -2.13 7.47 -11.07
CA VAL A 72 -2.11 8.50 -10.00
C VAL A 72 -2.58 9.87 -10.53
N THR A 73 -2.40 10.13 -11.83
CA THR A 73 -2.76 11.42 -12.44
C THR A 73 -4.26 11.56 -12.76
N GLN A 74 -5.09 10.57 -12.40
CA GLN A 74 -6.52 10.53 -12.67
C GLN A 74 -7.35 10.28 -11.39
N PRO A 75 -7.22 11.09 -10.32
CA PRO A 75 -7.93 10.87 -9.05
C PRO A 75 -9.46 10.88 -9.20
N GLU A 76 -9.99 11.64 -10.16
CA GLU A 76 -11.43 11.68 -10.49
C GLU A 76 -11.97 10.32 -10.96
N GLN A 77 -11.13 9.50 -11.60
CA GLN A 77 -11.48 8.14 -12.06
C GLN A 77 -11.19 7.09 -10.99
N TYR A 78 -10.20 7.34 -10.13
CA TYR A 78 -9.71 6.43 -9.10
C TYR A 78 -9.75 7.12 -7.74
N PRO A 79 -10.93 7.19 -7.07
CA PRO A 79 -11.09 7.93 -5.82
C PRO A 79 -10.14 7.49 -4.70
N PHE A 80 -9.69 6.24 -4.74
CA PHE A 80 -8.70 5.71 -3.80
C PHE A 80 -7.33 6.37 -3.87
N VAL A 81 -7.03 7.15 -4.93
CA VAL A 81 -5.77 7.89 -5.06
C VAL A 81 -5.63 8.87 -3.89
N ASP A 82 -6.65 9.69 -3.63
CA ASP A 82 -6.61 10.70 -2.56
C ASP A 82 -6.44 10.06 -1.18
N ASP A 83 -7.15 8.96 -0.93
CA ASP A 83 -7.06 8.20 0.32
C ASP A 83 -5.69 7.50 0.47
N ALA A 84 -5.12 6.99 -0.63
CA ALA A 84 -3.78 6.41 -0.65
C ALA A 84 -2.70 7.47 -0.36
N GLU A 85 -2.83 8.67 -0.93
CA GLU A 85 -1.94 9.80 -0.64
C GLU A 85 -2.03 10.22 0.83
N CYS A 86 -3.26 10.33 1.37
CA CYS A 86 -3.49 10.62 2.78
C CYS A 86 -2.83 9.57 3.69
N LEU A 87 -2.97 8.28 3.36
CA LEU A 87 -2.33 7.18 4.07
C LEU A 87 -0.79 7.27 4.02
N LEU A 88 -0.20 7.61 2.87
CA LEU A 88 1.24 7.76 2.70
C LEU A 88 1.79 8.94 3.52
N VAL A 89 1.10 10.09 3.51
CA VAL A 89 1.44 11.24 4.36
C VAL A 89 1.34 10.86 5.84
N TYR A 90 0.30 10.13 6.24
CA TYR A 90 0.13 9.68 7.62
C TYR A 90 1.29 8.77 8.06
N CYS A 91 1.67 7.80 7.22
CA CYS A 91 2.81 6.93 7.48
C CYS A 91 4.10 7.74 7.67
N TRP A 92 4.36 8.72 6.80
CA TRP A 92 5.50 9.61 6.92
C TRP A 92 5.51 10.39 8.25
N GLN A 93 4.38 11.02 8.60
CA GLN A 93 4.23 11.76 9.85
C GLN A 93 4.43 10.88 11.11
N LYS A 94 4.00 9.63 11.05
CA LYS A 94 4.12 8.65 12.15
C LYS A 94 5.42 7.85 12.13
N SER A 95 6.30 8.08 11.14
CA SER A 95 7.50 7.28 10.93
C SER A 95 7.23 5.78 10.76
N ILE A 96 6.08 5.43 10.14
CA ILE A 96 5.75 4.06 9.75
C ILE A 96 6.52 3.75 8.45
N PRO A 97 7.34 2.68 8.41
CA PRO A 97 8.04 2.28 7.20
C PRO A 97 7.08 1.95 6.05
N VAL A 98 7.38 2.48 4.87
CA VAL A 98 6.63 2.20 3.64
C VAL A 98 7.56 1.60 2.60
N PHE A 99 7.15 0.48 2.00
CA PHE A 99 7.69 0.01 0.73
C PHE A 99 6.64 0.28 -0.35
N ALA A 100 6.97 1.15 -1.31
CA ALA A 100 6.05 1.53 -2.37
C ALA A 100 6.67 1.21 -3.74
N SER A 101 5.93 0.48 -4.58
CA SER A 101 6.41 0.06 -5.90
C SER A 101 5.45 0.52 -7.01
N CYS A 102 5.97 0.78 -8.20
CA CYS A 102 5.20 1.21 -9.38
C CYS A 102 4.23 2.37 -9.06
N PHE A 103 2.91 2.14 -9.12
CA PHE A 103 1.88 3.10 -8.72
C PHE A 103 2.11 3.63 -7.31
N GLY A 104 2.41 2.77 -6.34
CA GLY A 104 2.65 3.20 -4.96
C GLY A 104 3.78 4.22 -4.84
N PHE A 105 4.84 4.06 -5.65
CA PHE A 105 5.94 5.03 -5.68
C PHE A 105 5.49 6.36 -6.28
N GLN A 106 4.69 6.32 -7.35
CA GLN A 106 4.12 7.51 -7.98
C GLN A 106 3.20 8.28 -7.01
N ALA A 107 2.30 7.57 -6.32
CA ALA A 107 1.44 8.13 -5.27
C ALA A 107 2.27 8.75 -4.13
N ALA A 108 3.36 8.10 -3.70
CA ALA A 108 4.23 8.65 -2.67
C ALA A 108 4.94 9.94 -3.13
N VAL A 109 5.31 10.03 -4.40
CA VAL A 109 5.91 11.25 -4.97
C VAL A 109 4.92 12.41 -4.94
N GLU A 110 3.69 12.22 -5.44
CA GLU A 110 2.64 13.27 -5.42
C GLU A 110 2.29 13.68 -3.98
N ALA A 111 2.02 12.69 -3.12
CA ALA A 111 1.63 12.90 -1.72
C ALA A 111 2.66 13.73 -0.92
N LEU A 112 3.95 13.60 -1.24
CA LEU A 112 5.04 14.29 -0.55
C LEU A 112 5.48 15.58 -1.25
N GLY A 113 4.66 16.12 -2.16
CA GLY A 113 4.87 17.41 -2.82
C GLY A 113 5.76 17.36 -4.06
N GLY A 114 6.04 16.16 -4.57
CA GLY A 114 6.63 15.95 -5.89
C GLY A 114 5.58 16.05 -7.00
N ARG A 115 5.95 15.62 -8.21
CA ARG A 115 5.05 15.54 -9.35
C ARG A 115 5.46 14.43 -10.30
N VAL A 116 4.51 13.60 -10.71
CA VAL A 116 4.66 12.56 -11.72
C VAL A 116 4.41 13.18 -13.10
N ILE A 117 5.28 12.83 -14.05
CA ILE A 117 5.22 13.31 -15.42
C ILE A 117 5.04 12.08 -16.32
N VAL A 118 3.99 12.11 -17.14
CA VAL A 118 3.61 11.06 -18.11
C VAL A 118 3.68 11.59 -19.53
#